data_AF-A0AAN4WR45-F1
#
_entry.id   AF-A0AAN4WR45-F1
#
_cell.length_a   1.000
_cell.length_b   1.000
_cell.length_c   1.000
_cell.angle_alpha   90.00
_cell.angle_beta   90.00
_cell.angle_gamma   90.00
#
_symmetry.space_group_name_H-M   'P 1'
#
loop_
_entity.id
_entity.type
_entity.pdbx_description
1 polymer ?
#
loop_
_entity_poly.entity_id
_entity_poly.type
_entity_poly.pdbx_seq_one_letter_code
_entity_poly.pdbx_strand_id
1 'polypeptide(L)'
;MSAQDAMSSDTATESSTYWFEYAATTEDAITIAMNIYGAVPPGWQRLWRDTVRQLLAVRTPARERSLGNLLPDFDTDSLDVTMPFADRVMLGIARRCTQRSRCTCRQCGRPGRPRWFNAHEAMVLCPRCAAPELLRRAIDDLVRYPGLIAVGGCVDGPERVPEVLRRAFRRRAEYLVANGTLSEPSMKRSTLDAWTRELKCLQRFLPPSCIPVP
;
A
#
# COMPACT_ATOMS: atom_id res chain seq x y z
N MET A 1 47.90 46.04 -12.90
CA MET A 1 46.69 45.69 -12.14
C MET A 1 45.49 45.98 -13.02
N SER A 2 44.81 44.93 -13.48
CA SER A 2 43.34 44.83 -13.61
C SER A 2 43.01 43.47 -14.20
N ALA A 3 42.25 42.70 -13.43
CA ALA A 3 41.94 41.30 -13.62
C ALA A 3 40.95 41.09 -14.77
N GLN A 4 41.26 40.13 -15.64
CA GLN A 4 40.30 39.48 -16.52
C GLN A 4 39.73 38.28 -15.75
N ASP A 5 38.59 38.48 -15.09
CA ASP A 5 37.84 37.40 -14.47
C ASP A 5 36.71 36.93 -15.41
N ALA A 6 36.91 35.69 -15.86
CA ALA A 6 35.95 34.64 -16.13
C ALA A 6 34.46 35.02 -16.13
N MET A 7 33.86 35.02 -17.33
CA MET A 7 32.48 34.54 -17.52
C MET A 7 32.56 33.16 -18.15
N SER A 8 32.85 32.15 -17.31
CA SER A 8 32.58 30.74 -17.63
C SER A 8 31.10 30.61 -17.93
N SER A 9 30.79 30.16 -19.15
CA SER A 9 29.48 29.67 -19.53
C SER A 9 29.22 28.34 -18.80
N ASP A 10 28.81 28.42 -17.54
CA ASP A 10 28.19 27.28 -16.86
C ASP A 10 26.80 27.05 -17.45
N THR A 11 26.78 26.43 -18.62
CA THR A 11 25.64 25.61 -19.05
C THR A 11 25.74 24.30 -18.29
N ALA A 12 25.49 24.37 -16.98
CA ALA A 12 25.12 23.20 -16.21
C ALA A 12 23.85 22.67 -16.87
N THR A 13 24.04 21.66 -17.71
CA THR A 13 22.98 20.88 -18.30
C THR A 13 22.28 20.25 -17.10
N GLU A 14 21.17 20.85 -16.67
CA GLU A 14 20.25 20.21 -15.74
C GLU A 14 19.91 18.87 -16.40
N SER A 15 20.58 17.82 -15.93
CA SER A 15 20.28 16.44 -16.28
C SER A 15 18.94 16.13 -15.63
N SER A 16 17.89 16.72 -16.19
CA SER A 16 16.51 16.28 -16.06
C SER A 16 16.59 14.78 -16.31
N THR A 17 16.52 14.01 -15.24
CA THR A 17 16.67 12.56 -15.28
C THR A 17 15.41 12.02 -15.94
N TYR A 18 15.37 12.08 -17.26
CA TYR A 18 14.31 11.51 -18.05
C TYR A 18 14.32 10.02 -17.75
N TRP A 19 13.18 9.48 -17.32
CA TRP A 19 13.05 8.05 -17.06
C TRP A 19 13.14 7.19 -18.35
N PHE A 20 13.26 7.84 -19.50
CA PHE A 20 13.47 7.25 -20.80
C PHE A 20 14.47 8.09 -21.61
N GLU A 21 15.49 7.45 -22.17
CA GLU A 21 16.42 8.09 -23.11
C GLU A 21 16.09 7.70 -24.56
N TYR A 22 16.60 8.47 -25.53
CA TYR A 22 16.42 8.15 -26.97
C TYR A 22 17.15 6.89 -27.39
N ALA A 23 18.31 6.60 -26.79
CA ALA A 23 19.15 5.45 -27.12
C ALA A 23 18.83 4.20 -26.28
N ALA A 24 18.07 4.36 -25.20
CA ALA A 24 17.71 3.27 -24.30
C ALA A 24 16.70 2.32 -24.97
N THR A 25 16.88 1.01 -24.74
CA THR A 25 15.88 0.04 -25.18
C THR A 25 14.59 0.20 -24.37
N THR A 26 13.48 -0.36 -24.86
CA THR A 26 12.20 -0.35 -24.12
C THR A 26 12.35 -0.99 -22.74
N GLU A 27 13.13 -2.07 -22.60
CA GLU A 27 13.32 -2.75 -21.32
C GLU A 27 14.24 -1.96 -20.38
N ASP A 28 15.21 -1.21 -20.91
CA ASP A 28 16.01 -0.27 -20.10
C ASP A 28 15.13 0.85 -19.55
N ALA A 29 14.30 1.46 -20.40
CA ALA A 29 13.37 2.51 -19.97
C ALA A 29 12.35 2.01 -18.94
N ILE A 30 11.88 0.76 -19.05
CA ILE A 30 11.04 0.14 -18.02
C ILE A 30 11.81 -0.01 -16.72
N THR A 31 13.04 -0.49 -16.78
CA THR A 31 13.88 -0.70 -15.59
C THR A 31 14.14 0.63 -14.88
N ILE A 32 14.46 1.68 -15.65
CA ILE A 32 14.63 3.05 -15.14
C ILE A 32 13.32 3.55 -14.52
N ALA A 33 12.18 3.41 -15.20
CA ALA A 33 10.88 3.82 -14.67
C ALA A 33 10.53 3.09 -13.36
N MET A 34 10.82 1.78 -13.27
CA MET A 34 10.63 0.99 -12.05
C MET A 34 11.49 1.48 -10.88
N ASN A 35 12.65 2.06 -11.16
CA ASN A 35 13.58 2.57 -10.15
C ASN A 35 13.24 4.02 -9.74
N ILE A 36 12.88 4.88 -10.70
CA ILE A 36 12.62 6.31 -10.47
C ILE A 36 11.30 6.52 -9.74
N TYR A 37 10.24 5.82 -10.15
CA TYR A 37 8.90 6.06 -9.62
C TYR A 37 8.62 5.34 -8.30
N GLY A 38 9.65 4.80 -7.64
CA GLY A 38 9.54 4.19 -6.33
C GLY A 38 8.98 2.77 -6.36
N ALA A 39 8.72 2.23 -5.16
CA ALA A 39 8.34 0.83 -4.96
C ALA A 39 6.89 0.55 -5.39
N VAL A 40 6.67 0.45 -6.70
CA VAL A 40 5.40 0.00 -7.29
C VAL A 40 4.93 -1.24 -6.54
N PRO A 41 3.69 -1.25 -6.02
CA PRO A 41 3.21 -2.39 -5.24
C PRO A 41 3.39 -3.71 -6.00
N PRO A 42 3.85 -4.79 -5.34
CA PRO A 42 4.26 -6.02 -6.04
C PRO A 42 3.19 -6.58 -6.98
N GLY A 43 1.92 -6.49 -6.58
CA GLY A 43 0.80 -6.95 -7.39
C GLY A 43 0.49 -6.09 -8.63
N TRP A 44 0.98 -4.86 -8.66
CA TRP A 44 0.79 -3.93 -9.78
C TRP A 44 2.03 -3.81 -10.67
N GLN A 45 3.18 -4.36 -10.29
CA GLN A 45 4.42 -4.27 -11.08
C GLN A 45 4.25 -4.72 -12.54
N ARG A 46 3.53 -5.82 -12.78
CA ARG A 46 3.27 -6.28 -14.15
C ARG A 46 2.38 -5.28 -14.92
N LEU A 47 1.32 -4.80 -14.28
CA LEU A 47 0.41 -3.82 -14.87
C LEU A 47 1.15 -2.52 -15.23
N TRP A 48 2.02 -2.04 -14.34
CA TRP A 48 2.84 -0.86 -14.57
C TRP A 48 3.83 -1.08 -15.73
N ARG A 49 4.57 -2.19 -15.74
CA ARG A 49 5.47 -2.54 -16.86
C ARG A 49 4.75 -2.59 -18.20
N ASP A 50 3.58 -3.22 -18.26
CA ASP A 50 2.78 -3.29 -19.48
C ASP A 50 2.28 -1.90 -19.91
N THR A 51 1.97 -1.02 -18.96
CA THR A 51 1.55 0.36 -19.21
C THR A 51 2.70 1.19 -19.77
N VAL A 52 3.89 1.11 -19.15
CA VAL A 52 5.10 1.79 -19.64
C VAL A 52 5.45 1.32 -21.05
N ARG A 53 5.38 0.01 -21.34
CA ARG A 53 5.56 -0.50 -22.71
C ARG A 53 4.58 0.12 -23.70
N GLN A 54 3.30 0.21 -23.34
CA GLN A 54 2.29 0.81 -24.22
C GLN A 54 2.56 2.29 -24.46
N LEU A 55 2.97 3.04 -23.44
CA LEU A 55 3.33 4.45 -23.55
C LEU A 55 4.56 4.65 -24.46
N LEU A 56 5.58 3.81 -24.33
CA LEU A 56 6.77 3.84 -25.17
C LEU A 56 6.47 3.41 -26.62
N ALA A 57 5.57 2.46 -26.83
CA ALA A 57 5.16 2.01 -28.17
C ALA A 57 4.42 3.10 -28.96
N VAL A 58 3.77 4.04 -28.29
CA VAL A 58 3.08 5.18 -28.93
C VAL A 58 3.91 6.46 -28.92
N ARG A 59 5.21 6.37 -28.58
CA ARG A 59 6.12 7.51 -28.53
C ARG A 59 6.24 8.18 -29.90
N THR A 60 6.15 9.51 -29.88
CA THR A 60 6.42 10.40 -31.01
C THR A 60 7.06 11.68 -30.47
N PRO A 61 7.79 12.47 -31.27
CA PRO A 61 8.38 13.74 -30.81
C PRO A 61 7.37 14.67 -30.11
N ALA A 62 6.12 14.70 -30.58
CA ALA A 62 5.06 15.50 -29.96
C ALA A 62 4.61 14.99 -28.57
N ARG A 63 4.77 13.70 -28.28
CA ARG A 63 4.36 13.04 -27.03
C ARG A 63 5.45 12.96 -25.98
N GLU A 64 6.70 13.26 -26.34
CA GLU A 64 7.85 13.14 -25.43
C GLU A 64 7.74 14.08 -24.25
N ARG A 65 7.23 15.30 -24.46
CA ARG A 65 6.94 16.23 -23.36
C ARG A 65 5.97 15.61 -22.35
N SER A 66 4.94 14.90 -22.82
CA SER A 66 3.94 14.27 -21.96
C SER A 66 4.51 13.06 -21.21
N LEU A 67 5.37 12.27 -21.87
CA LEU A 67 6.11 11.18 -21.23
C LEU A 67 7.09 11.71 -20.17
N GLY A 68 7.79 12.81 -20.44
CA GLY A 68 8.70 13.45 -19.47
C GLY A 68 8.00 13.97 -18.22
N ASN A 69 6.68 14.23 -18.30
CA ASN A 69 5.84 14.69 -17.19
C ASN A 69 4.89 13.59 -16.70
N LEU A 70 5.28 12.32 -16.84
CA LEU A 70 4.56 11.18 -16.29
C LEU A 70 4.65 11.20 -14.76
N LEU A 71 3.50 11.24 -14.10
CA LEU A 71 3.37 11.26 -12.64
C LEU A 71 2.47 10.08 -12.21
N PRO A 72 3.05 8.93 -11.87
CA PRO A 72 2.29 7.85 -11.27
C PRO A 72 2.07 8.12 -9.77
N ASP A 73 0.86 7.87 -9.31
CA ASP A 73 0.46 7.86 -7.91
C ASP A 73 0.12 6.42 -7.51
N PHE A 74 0.85 5.92 -6.50
CA PHE A 74 0.68 4.59 -5.95
C PHE A 74 0.06 4.62 -4.56
N ASP A 75 -0.16 5.77 -3.94
CA ASP A 75 -0.57 5.86 -2.54
C ASP A 75 -2.09 5.71 -2.36
N THR A 76 -2.84 5.81 -3.45
CA THR A 76 -4.28 5.62 -3.47
C THR A 76 -4.71 4.15 -3.61
N ASP A 77 -6.02 3.93 -3.62
CA ASP A 77 -6.62 2.62 -3.88
C ASP A 77 -6.46 2.14 -5.34
N SER A 78 -5.91 3.01 -6.21
CA SER A 78 -5.56 2.70 -7.59
C SER A 78 -4.14 3.10 -7.97
N LEU A 79 -3.68 2.57 -9.09
CA LEU A 79 -2.51 3.06 -9.81
C LEU A 79 -2.98 4.17 -10.75
N ASP A 80 -2.84 5.42 -10.31
CA ASP A 80 -3.24 6.58 -11.11
C ASP A 80 -2.04 7.13 -11.87
N VAL A 81 -2.26 7.46 -13.15
CA VAL A 81 -1.19 7.90 -14.04
C VAL A 81 -1.58 9.24 -14.64
N THR A 82 -0.98 10.30 -14.14
CA THR A 82 -1.23 11.66 -14.59
C THR A 82 -0.18 12.11 -15.61
N MET A 83 -0.63 12.71 -16.70
CA MET A 83 0.22 13.27 -17.75
C MET A 83 -0.43 14.57 -18.25
N PRO A 84 0.02 15.76 -17.77
CA PRO A 84 -0.66 17.04 -18.02
C PRO A 84 -0.82 17.39 -19.51
N PHE A 85 0.09 16.92 -20.35
CA PHE A 85 0.13 17.23 -21.79
C PHE A 85 -0.27 16.03 -22.66
N ALA A 86 -0.85 14.97 -22.09
CA ALA A 86 -1.19 13.77 -22.83
C ALA A 86 -2.31 13.99 -23.84
N ASP A 87 -2.16 13.41 -25.03
CA ASP A 87 -3.25 13.30 -25.99
C ASP A 87 -4.23 12.18 -25.63
N ARG A 88 -5.26 11.99 -26.46
CA ARG A 88 -6.32 10.98 -26.22
C ARG A 88 -5.78 9.55 -26.14
N VAL A 89 -4.71 9.23 -26.87
CA VAL A 89 -4.14 7.87 -26.88
C VAL A 89 -3.42 7.60 -25.56
N MET A 90 -2.57 8.53 -25.13
CA MET A 90 -1.84 8.42 -23.86
C MET A 90 -2.80 8.44 -22.66
N LEU A 91 -3.80 9.32 -22.67
CA LEU A 91 -4.86 9.33 -21.65
C LEU A 91 -5.65 8.01 -21.64
N GLY A 92 -5.90 7.41 -22.81
CA GLY A 92 -6.55 6.11 -22.91
C GLY A 92 -5.75 4.98 -22.26
N ILE A 93 -4.42 4.98 -22.46
CA ILE A 93 -3.50 4.02 -21.82
C ILE A 93 -3.51 4.21 -20.30
N ALA A 94 -3.35 5.45 -19.82
CA ALA A 94 -3.37 5.79 -18.40
C ALA A 94 -4.69 5.39 -17.72
N ARG A 95 -5.83 5.75 -18.31
CA ARG A 95 -7.15 5.38 -17.78
C ARG A 95 -7.35 3.88 -17.70
N ARG A 96 -6.86 3.13 -18.70
CA ARG A 96 -6.92 1.67 -18.68
C ARG A 96 -6.06 1.10 -17.56
N CYS A 97 -4.89 1.69 -17.29
CA CYS A 97 -4.05 1.33 -16.15
C CYS A 97 -4.80 1.54 -14.82
N THR A 98 -5.33 2.74 -14.59
CA THR A 98 -6.18 3.06 -13.41
C THR A 98 -7.35 2.09 -13.26
N GLN A 99 -8.09 1.81 -14.34
CA GLN A 99 -9.26 0.95 -14.25
C GLN A 99 -8.89 -0.49 -13.90
N ARG A 100 -7.76 -1.00 -14.43
CA ARG A 100 -7.30 -2.35 -14.11
C ARG A 100 -6.74 -2.47 -12.70
N SER A 101 -6.06 -1.45 -12.19
CA SER A 101 -5.53 -1.49 -10.83
C SER A 101 -6.64 -1.55 -9.78
N ARG A 102 -7.78 -0.90 -10.02
CA ARG A 102 -9.00 -0.95 -9.17
C ARG A 102 -9.59 -2.35 -8.97
N CYS A 103 -9.25 -3.32 -9.82
CA CYS A 103 -9.68 -4.70 -9.69
C CYS A 103 -8.51 -5.70 -9.57
N THR A 104 -7.28 -5.20 -9.44
CA THR A 104 -6.07 -6.01 -9.31
C THR A 104 -5.53 -5.90 -7.89
N CYS A 105 -5.33 -7.03 -7.22
CA CYS A 105 -4.78 -7.09 -5.87
C CYS A 105 -3.42 -6.39 -5.83
N ARG A 106 -3.29 -5.35 -5.01
CA ARG A 106 -2.08 -4.55 -4.80
C ARG A 106 -0.88 -5.40 -4.36
N GLN A 107 -1.11 -6.51 -3.66
CA GLN A 107 -0.04 -7.37 -3.14
C GLN A 107 0.40 -8.48 -4.10
N CYS A 108 -0.52 -9.14 -4.80
CA CYS A 108 -0.20 -10.38 -5.55
C CYS A 108 -0.69 -10.41 -7.01
N GLY A 109 -1.35 -9.35 -7.49
CA GLY A 109 -1.77 -9.22 -8.89
C GLY A 109 -2.97 -10.06 -9.29
N ARG A 110 -3.53 -10.87 -8.36
CA ARG A 110 -4.79 -11.60 -8.58
C ARG A 110 -6.00 -10.66 -8.59
N PRO A 111 -7.15 -11.06 -9.15
CA PRO A 111 -8.38 -10.29 -9.01
C PRO A 111 -8.68 -9.94 -7.55
N GLY A 112 -8.89 -8.66 -7.29
CA GLY A 112 -9.13 -8.08 -5.97
C GLY A 112 -10.41 -7.26 -5.93
N ARG A 113 -10.79 -6.85 -4.72
CA ARG A 113 -11.87 -5.89 -4.48
C ARG A 113 -11.38 -4.82 -3.51
N PRO A 114 -11.92 -3.59 -3.58
CA PRO A 114 -11.67 -2.58 -2.57
C PRO A 114 -12.01 -3.12 -1.17
N ARG A 115 -11.07 -2.96 -0.25
CA ARG A 115 -11.20 -3.27 1.16
C ARG A 115 -10.90 -2.00 1.92
N TRP A 116 -11.88 -1.60 2.72
CA TRP A 116 -11.77 -0.45 3.62
C TRP A 116 -11.24 -0.95 4.94
N PHE A 117 -10.18 -0.32 5.41
CA PHE A 117 -9.60 -0.62 6.71
C PHE A 117 -9.98 0.42 7.76
N ASN A 118 -10.20 1.65 7.31
CA ASN A 118 -10.81 2.73 8.08
C ASN A 118 -11.50 3.70 7.10
N ALA A 119 -12.00 4.83 7.60
CA ALA A 119 -12.72 5.82 6.79
C ALA A 119 -11.84 6.50 5.71
N HIS A 120 -10.51 6.42 5.84
CA HIS A 120 -9.55 7.14 5.00
C HIS A 120 -8.61 6.20 4.22
N GLU A 121 -8.66 4.90 4.49
CA GLU A 121 -7.70 3.95 3.96
C GLU A 121 -8.40 2.76 3.31
N ALA A 122 -8.24 2.68 1.99
CA ALA A 122 -8.78 1.61 1.17
C ALA A 122 -7.70 1.03 0.27
N MET A 123 -7.74 -0.28 0.05
CA MET A 123 -6.86 -0.96 -0.91
C MET A 123 -7.58 -2.07 -1.64
N VAL A 124 -7.18 -2.31 -2.88
CA VAL A 124 -7.67 -3.44 -3.65
C VAL A 124 -6.90 -4.69 -3.26
N LEU A 125 -7.55 -5.64 -2.59
CA LEU A 125 -6.95 -6.90 -2.17
C LEU A 125 -7.80 -8.10 -2.58
N CYS A 126 -7.14 -9.20 -2.93
CA CYS A 126 -7.80 -10.49 -3.06
C CYS A 126 -8.11 -11.08 -1.67
N PRO A 127 -9.04 -12.04 -1.53
CA PRO A 127 -9.40 -12.60 -0.23
C PRO A 127 -8.22 -13.18 0.57
N ARG A 128 -7.24 -13.77 -0.12
CA ARG A 128 -6.05 -14.36 0.51
C ARG A 128 -5.10 -13.30 1.11
N CYS A 129 -5.01 -12.14 0.48
CA CYS A 129 -4.18 -11.02 0.94
C CYS A 129 -4.92 -10.14 1.96
N ALA A 130 -6.25 -10.01 1.81
CA ALA A 130 -7.06 -9.22 2.72
C ALA A 130 -7.12 -9.80 4.13
N ALA A 131 -7.26 -11.13 4.27
CA ALA A 131 -7.38 -11.78 5.57
C ALA A 131 -6.20 -11.51 6.53
N PRO A 132 -4.92 -11.74 6.15
CA PRO A 132 -3.79 -11.45 7.04
C PRO A 132 -3.64 -9.95 7.33
N GLU A 133 -3.98 -9.09 6.37
CA GLU A 133 -3.88 -7.63 6.53
C GLU A 133 -4.93 -7.09 7.53
N LEU A 134 -6.18 -7.54 7.40
CA LEU A 134 -7.25 -7.22 8.35
C LEU A 134 -6.94 -7.74 9.75
N LEU A 135 -6.40 -8.96 9.85
CA LEU A 135 -6.02 -9.55 11.12
C LEU A 135 -4.88 -8.77 11.79
N ARG A 136 -3.86 -8.38 11.02
CA ARG A 136 -2.74 -7.56 11.52
C ARG A 136 -3.24 -6.25 12.12
N ARG A 137 -4.05 -5.50 11.37
CA ARG A 137 -4.59 -4.21 11.84
C ARG A 137 -5.47 -4.36 13.06
N ALA A 138 -6.32 -5.38 13.10
CA ALA A 138 -7.14 -5.66 14.27
C ALA A 138 -6.29 -5.96 15.52
N ILE A 139 -5.15 -6.63 15.35
CA ILE A 139 -4.17 -6.84 16.43
C ILE A 139 -3.51 -5.50 16.80
N ASP A 140 -3.07 -4.71 15.83
CA ASP A 140 -2.43 -3.41 16.07
C ASP A 140 -3.35 -2.44 16.82
N ASP A 141 -4.63 -2.37 16.45
CA ASP A 141 -5.64 -1.57 17.13
C ASP A 141 -5.81 -1.99 18.60
N LEU A 142 -5.88 -3.29 18.85
CA LEU A 142 -5.97 -3.85 20.20
C LEU A 142 -4.72 -3.53 21.04
N VAL A 143 -3.55 -3.56 20.40
CA VAL A 143 -2.25 -3.27 21.01
C VAL A 143 -2.08 -1.80 21.32
N ARG A 144 -2.51 -0.92 20.41
CA ARG A 144 -2.34 0.54 20.52
C ARG A 144 -3.34 1.15 21.46
N TYR A 145 -4.56 0.61 21.52
CA TYR A 145 -5.66 1.16 22.31
C TYR A 145 -6.28 0.17 23.32
N PRO A 146 -5.47 -0.55 24.13
CA PRO A 146 -6.01 -1.48 25.12
C PRO A 146 -6.86 -0.75 26.17
N GLY A 147 -6.49 0.51 26.45
CA GLY A 147 -7.23 1.40 27.35
C GLY A 147 -8.58 1.83 26.79
N LEU A 148 -8.74 2.10 25.50
CA LEU A 148 -10.04 2.53 24.94
C LEU A 148 -11.09 1.42 24.99
N ILE A 149 -10.65 0.16 24.89
CA ILE A 149 -11.50 -1.01 25.10
C ILE A 149 -11.99 -1.05 26.55
N ALA A 150 -11.11 -0.72 27.51
CA ALA A 150 -11.39 -0.71 28.94
C ALA A 150 -12.08 0.58 29.48
N VAL A 151 -11.94 1.73 28.81
CA VAL A 151 -12.45 3.05 29.24
C VAL A 151 -13.98 3.12 29.19
N GLY A 152 -14.64 2.29 28.38
CA GLY A 152 -16.10 2.17 28.42
C GLY A 152 -16.65 1.41 29.64
N GLY A 153 -15.83 1.05 30.63
CA GLY A 153 -16.22 0.14 31.73
C GLY A 153 -15.89 -1.32 31.43
N CYS A 154 -16.52 -2.24 32.17
CA CYS A 154 -16.23 -3.66 32.27
C CYS A 154 -16.43 -4.52 31.00
N VAL A 155 -16.18 -4.02 29.79
CA VAL A 155 -16.47 -4.67 28.49
C VAL A 155 -17.54 -5.77 28.57
N ASP A 156 -18.77 -5.35 28.80
CA ASP A 156 -19.89 -6.27 29.06
C ASP A 156 -20.34 -7.04 27.80
N GLY A 157 -19.57 -6.96 26.70
CA GLY A 157 -19.90 -7.63 25.46
C GLY A 157 -18.75 -7.74 24.44
N PRO A 158 -18.81 -8.76 23.57
CA PRO A 158 -17.83 -9.02 22.51
C PRO A 158 -17.74 -7.91 21.45
N GLU A 159 -18.67 -6.96 21.46
CA GLU A 159 -18.75 -5.85 20.50
C GLU A 159 -17.52 -4.94 20.52
N ARG A 160 -16.81 -4.83 21.66
CA ARG A 160 -15.60 -3.99 21.77
C ARG A 160 -14.32 -4.63 21.26
N VAL A 161 -14.34 -5.93 20.98
CA VAL A 161 -13.25 -6.60 20.28
C VAL A 161 -13.48 -6.41 18.77
N PRO A 162 -12.46 -6.06 17.97
CA PRO A 162 -12.60 -5.99 16.52
C PRO A 162 -13.27 -7.24 15.96
N GLU A 163 -14.23 -7.08 15.05
CA GLU A 163 -15.13 -8.15 14.59
C GLU A 163 -14.39 -9.44 14.21
N VAL A 164 -13.27 -9.28 13.48
CA VAL A 164 -12.39 -10.36 13.02
C VAL A 164 -11.84 -11.21 14.17
N LEU A 165 -11.60 -10.61 15.34
CA LEU A 165 -11.00 -11.26 16.50
C LEU A 165 -12.03 -11.80 17.52
N ARG A 166 -13.30 -11.37 17.45
CA ARG A 166 -14.33 -11.69 18.46
C ARG A 166 -14.48 -13.18 18.72
N ARG A 167 -14.51 -13.99 17.66
CA ARG A 167 -14.68 -15.46 17.78
C ARG A 167 -13.47 -16.12 18.43
N ALA A 168 -12.26 -15.70 18.07
CA ALA A 168 -11.03 -16.23 18.64
C ALA A 168 -10.91 -15.87 20.13
N PHE A 169 -11.28 -14.63 20.47
CA PHE A 169 -11.33 -14.17 21.86
C PHE A 169 -12.30 -15.00 22.71
N ARG A 170 -13.57 -15.18 22.26
CA ARG A 170 -14.57 -15.96 23.01
C ARG A 170 -14.08 -17.38 23.31
N ARG A 171 -13.54 -18.06 22.29
CA ARG A 171 -12.95 -19.41 22.46
C ARG A 171 -11.83 -19.43 23.49
N ARG A 172 -10.98 -18.39 23.51
CA ARG A 172 -9.89 -18.30 24.49
C ARG A 172 -10.42 -18.07 25.90
N ALA A 173 -11.40 -17.19 26.07
CA ALA A 173 -12.04 -16.96 27.36
C ALA A 173 -12.71 -18.25 27.88
N GLU A 174 -13.46 -18.95 27.04
CA GLU A 174 -14.08 -20.25 27.34
C GLU A 174 -13.03 -21.29 27.77
N TYR A 175 -11.90 -21.38 27.06
CA TYR A 175 -10.79 -22.26 27.42
C TYR A 175 -10.18 -21.92 28.79
N LEU A 176 -9.97 -20.64 29.09
CA LEU A 176 -9.39 -20.21 30.38
C LEU A 176 -10.33 -20.50 31.56
N VAL A 177 -11.64 -20.41 31.33
CA VAL A 177 -12.67 -20.82 32.30
C VAL A 177 -12.64 -22.32 32.53
N ALA A 178 -12.61 -23.11 31.45
CA ALA A 178 -12.54 -24.56 31.53
C ALA A 178 -11.29 -25.06 32.29
N ASN A 179 -10.20 -24.29 32.25
CA ASN A 179 -8.94 -24.61 32.94
C ASN A 179 -8.79 -23.92 34.30
N GLY A 180 -9.86 -23.33 34.86
CA GLY A 180 -9.86 -22.73 36.20
C GLY A 180 -9.00 -21.47 36.35
N THR A 181 -8.48 -20.91 35.24
CA THR A 181 -7.70 -19.67 35.25
C THR A 181 -8.61 -18.44 35.40
N LEU A 182 -9.88 -18.56 34.99
CA LEU A 182 -10.92 -17.55 35.15
C LEU A 182 -12.17 -18.18 35.75
N SER A 183 -12.85 -17.43 36.61
CA SER A 183 -14.14 -17.85 37.20
C SER A 183 -15.30 -17.78 36.20
N GLU A 184 -15.20 -16.87 35.23
CA GLU A 184 -16.21 -16.62 34.19
C GLU A 184 -15.51 -16.15 32.91
N PRO A 185 -16.15 -16.29 31.74
CA PRO A 185 -15.65 -15.72 30.48
C PRO A 185 -15.89 -14.20 30.47
N SER A 186 -15.47 -13.51 31.53
CA SER A 186 -15.70 -12.09 31.75
C SER A 186 -14.45 -11.28 31.46
N MET A 187 -14.68 -10.04 31.03
CA MET A 187 -13.66 -9.21 30.43
C MET A 187 -12.92 -8.37 31.47
N LYS A 188 -12.20 -9.06 32.35
CA LYS A 188 -11.24 -8.42 33.26
C LYS A 188 -10.05 -7.90 32.47
N ARG A 189 -9.53 -6.72 32.85
CA ARG A 189 -8.37 -6.06 32.23
C ARG A 189 -7.15 -7.00 32.12
N SER A 190 -6.90 -7.81 33.15
CA SER A 190 -5.80 -8.78 33.16
C SER A 190 -5.91 -9.87 32.07
N THR A 191 -7.13 -10.32 31.74
CA THR A 191 -7.39 -11.28 30.67
C THR A 191 -7.12 -10.66 29.29
N LEU A 192 -7.55 -9.41 29.11
CA LEU A 192 -7.29 -8.65 27.89
C LEU A 192 -5.79 -8.41 27.69
N ASP A 193 -5.06 -8.05 28.74
CA ASP A 193 -3.61 -7.83 28.69
C ASP A 193 -2.84 -9.12 28.36
N ALA A 194 -3.24 -10.26 28.94
CA ALA A 194 -2.65 -11.56 28.63
C ALA A 194 -2.90 -11.96 27.17
N TRP A 195 -4.13 -11.82 26.69
CA TRP A 195 -4.48 -12.12 25.30
C TRP A 195 -3.81 -11.17 24.30
N THR A 196 -3.70 -9.88 24.63
CA THR A 196 -2.99 -8.88 23.80
C THR A 196 -1.51 -9.24 23.65
N ARG A 197 -0.85 -9.71 24.72
CA ARG A 197 0.54 -10.21 24.63
C ARG A 197 0.68 -11.42 23.72
N GLU A 198 -0.28 -12.34 23.77
CA GLU A 198 -0.32 -13.51 22.89
C GLU A 198 -0.54 -13.12 21.42
N LEU A 199 -1.44 -12.16 21.15
CA LEU A 199 -1.67 -11.66 19.79
C LEU A 199 -0.45 -10.95 19.20
N LYS A 200 0.26 -10.13 19.99
CA LYS A 200 1.57 -9.57 19.58
C LYS A 200 2.54 -10.68 19.18
N CYS A 201 2.55 -11.76 19.97
CA CYS A 201 3.35 -12.94 19.67
C CYS A 201 2.84 -13.72 18.44
N LEU A 202 1.59 -13.60 18.03
CA LEU A 202 1.09 -14.24 16.82
C LEU A 202 1.34 -13.39 15.56
N GLN A 203 1.40 -12.07 15.72
CA GLN A 203 1.62 -11.13 14.62
C GLN A 203 2.95 -11.38 13.87
N ARG A 204 3.98 -11.86 14.56
CA ARG A 204 5.26 -12.28 13.96
C ARG A 204 5.15 -13.46 12.98
N PHE A 205 4.05 -14.21 12.99
CA PHE A 205 3.78 -15.28 12.02
C PHE A 205 2.92 -14.81 10.84
N LEU A 206 2.42 -13.56 10.86
CA LEU A 206 1.67 -13.01 9.74
C LEU A 206 2.64 -12.54 8.64
N PRO A 207 2.33 -12.78 7.35
CA PRO A 207 3.18 -12.36 6.22
C PRO A 207 3.34 -10.83 6.22
N PRO A 208 4.54 -10.28 6.00
CA PRO A 208 4.86 -8.87 6.23
C PRO A 208 3.82 -7.92 5.63
N SER A 209 3.52 -6.84 6.37
CA SER A 209 2.63 -5.79 5.88
C SER A 209 3.20 -5.21 4.59
N CYS A 210 2.35 -5.05 3.57
CA CYS A 210 2.73 -4.34 2.35
C CYS A 210 2.51 -2.83 2.48
N ILE A 211 2.19 -2.37 3.69
CA ILE A 211 1.86 -0.99 4.02
C ILE A 211 2.89 -0.53 5.03
N PRO A 212 3.68 0.52 4.73
CA PRO A 212 4.53 1.13 5.73
C PRO A 212 3.66 1.64 6.88
N VAL A 213 3.95 1.19 8.10
CA VAL A 213 3.32 1.73 9.30
C VAL A 213 3.87 3.15 9.49
N PRO A 214 3.03 4.19 9.56
CA PRO A 214 3.48 5.55 9.79
C PRO A 214 4.11 5.74 11.17
#